data_AF-A0A261Q7W3-F1
#
_entry.id   AF-A0A261Q7W3-F1
#
_cell.length_a   1.000
_cell.length_b   1.000
_cell.length_c   1.000
_cell.angle_alpha   90.00
_cell.angle_beta   90.00
_cell.angle_gamma   90.00
#
_symmetry.space_group_name_H-M   'P 1'
#
loop_
_entity.id
_entity.type
_entity.pdbx_description
1 polymer ?
#
loop_
_entity_poly.entity_id
_entity_poly.type
_entity_poly.pdbx_seq_one_letter_code
_entity_poly.pdbx_strand_id
1 'polypeptide(L)'
;MAPALRLFLYWMVAAMTIAVAFLYYEFNPVEHAFFPPCLFRQYTGLHCPGCGAQRALHQLLHGNIREAFRYNALLLLMIPYVSLGFVLSVRTHFHGTGYETMPQAYRNPRIIIGILIVICLFWIFRNIPAEPFSWLAPHD
;
A
#
# COMPACT_ATOMS: atom_id res chain seq x y z
N MET A 1 -7.30 -26.43 -9.93
CA MET A 1 -8.01 -26.13 -8.68
C MET A 1 -9.50 -26.19 -8.95
N ALA A 2 -10.28 -26.85 -8.09
CA ALA A 2 -11.73 -26.88 -8.21
C ALA A 2 -12.33 -25.46 -8.05
N PRO A 3 -13.40 -25.11 -8.81
CA PRO A 3 -14.01 -23.77 -8.76
C PRO A 3 -14.49 -23.39 -7.34
N ALA A 4 -14.97 -24.35 -6.56
CA ALA A 4 -15.37 -24.14 -5.17
C ALA A 4 -14.22 -23.70 -4.26
N LEU A 5 -13.01 -24.26 -4.44
CA LEU A 5 -11.82 -23.89 -3.64
C LEU A 5 -11.37 -22.47 -3.95
N ARG A 6 -11.43 -22.04 -5.22
CA ARG A 6 -11.09 -20.66 -5.63
C ARG A 6 -12.03 -19.66 -4.99
N LEU A 7 -13.34 -19.92 -5.08
CA LEU A 7 -14.36 -19.05 -4.50
C LEU A 7 -14.19 -18.93 -2.98
N PHE A 8 -13.92 -20.03 -2.29
CA PHE A 8 -13.64 -20.04 -0.86
C PHE A 8 -12.42 -19.17 -0.49
N LEU A 9 -11.31 -19.29 -1.22
CA LEU A 9 -10.11 -18.47 -0.99
C LEU A 9 -10.39 -16.97 -1.17
N TYR A 10 -11.16 -16.59 -2.20
CA TYR A 10 -11.51 -15.18 -2.40
C TYR A 10 -12.40 -14.62 -1.31
N TRP A 11 -13.39 -15.38 -0.84
CA TRP A 11 -14.22 -14.98 0.31
C TRP A 11 -13.38 -14.82 1.58
N MET A 12 -12.42 -15.71 1.80
CA MET A 12 -11.49 -15.62 2.92
C MET A 12 -10.64 -14.35 2.83
N VAL A 13 -10.07 -14.04 1.65
CA VAL A 13 -9.30 -12.81 1.43
C VAL A 13 -10.16 -11.57 1.62
N ALA A 14 -11.38 -11.56 1.10
CA ALA A 14 -12.33 -10.45 1.27
C ALA A 14 -12.68 -10.24 2.76
N ALA A 15 -13.04 -11.31 3.47
CA ALA A 15 -13.35 -11.26 4.90
C ALA A 15 -12.16 -10.75 5.72
N MET A 16 -10.96 -11.24 5.45
CA MET A 16 -9.73 -10.77 6.10
C MET A 16 -9.45 -9.30 5.80
N THR A 17 -9.68 -8.86 4.56
CA THR A 17 -9.47 -7.46 4.15
C THR A 17 -10.45 -6.53 4.88
N ILE A 18 -11.72 -6.92 4.98
CA ILE A 18 -12.75 -6.19 5.74
C ILE A 18 -12.40 -6.15 7.22
N ALA A 19 -11.99 -7.27 7.81
CA ALA A 19 -11.60 -7.33 9.22
C ALA A 19 -10.39 -6.43 9.53
N VAL A 20 -9.38 -6.42 8.65
CA VAL A 20 -8.22 -5.52 8.78
C VAL A 20 -8.64 -4.06 8.59
N ALA A 21 -9.47 -3.74 7.61
CA ALA A 21 -9.98 -2.39 7.41
C ALA A 21 -10.78 -1.92 8.63
N PHE A 22 -11.63 -2.77 9.20
CA PHE A 22 -12.37 -2.46 10.42
C PHE A 22 -11.44 -2.24 11.62
N LEU A 23 -10.41 -3.08 11.79
CA LEU A 23 -9.39 -2.90 12.83
C LEU A 23 -8.70 -1.53 12.72
N TYR A 24 -8.28 -1.13 11.52
CA TYR A 24 -7.64 0.17 11.29
C TYR A 24 -8.63 1.34 11.30
N TYR A 25 -9.92 1.11 11.10
CA TYR A 25 -10.95 2.13 11.27
C TYR A 25 -11.18 2.40 12.75
N GLU A 26 -11.41 1.35 13.54
CA GLU A 26 -11.77 1.50 14.95
C GLU A 26 -10.58 1.92 15.83
N PHE A 27 -9.40 1.36 15.59
CA PHE A 27 -8.25 1.53 16.47
C PHE A 27 -7.17 2.39 15.81
N ASN A 28 -6.87 3.54 16.43
CA ASN A 28 -5.81 4.44 15.98
C ASN A 28 -4.42 3.79 16.18
N PRO A 29 -3.61 3.61 15.13
CA PRO A 29 -2.25 3.04 15.24
C PRO A 29 -1.28 3.83 16.11
N VAL A 30 -1.58 5.10 16.41
CA VAL A 30 -0.78 5.94 17.32
C VAL A 30 -1.06 5.61 18.78
N GLU A 31 -2.29 5.24 19.11
CA GLU A 31 -2.77 5.14 20.50
C GLU A 31 -2.63 3.72 21.07
N HIS A 32 -2.52 2.71 20.21
CA HIS A 32 -2.52 1.32 20.65
C HIS A 32 -1.20 0.59 20.38
N ALA A 33 -0.59 0.08 21.45
CA ALA A 33 0.70 -0.62 21.41
C ALA A 33 0.70 -1.96 20.63
N PHE A 34 -0.48 -2.52 20.30
CA PHE A 34 -0.55 -3.75 19.51
C PHE A 34 -0.26 -3.51 18.02
N PHE A 35 -0.26 -2.27 17.54
CA PHE A 35 0.25 -1.95 16.21
C PHE A 35 1.79 -1.91 16.25
N PRO A 36 2.47 -2.77 15.46
CA PRO A 36 3.91 -2.86 15.54
C PRO A 36 4.57 -1.57 15.02
N PRO A 37 5.59 -1.04 15.71
CA PRO A 37 6.36 0.07 15.20
C PRO A 37 7.18 -0.34 13.96
N CYS A 38 7.67 0.65 13.22
CA CYS A 38 8.54 0.38 12.08
C CYS A 38 9.94 -0.04 12.56
N LEU A 39 10.21 -1.35 12.55
CA LEU A 39 11.52 -1.91 12.93
C LEU A 39 12.67 -1.29 12.13
N PHE A 40 12.48 -1.04 10.83
CA PHE A 40 13.50 -0.40 10.00
C PHE A 40 13.93 0.96 10.55
N ARG A 41 12.96 1.82 10.91
CA ARG A 41 13.25 3.13 11.52
C ARG A 41 13.88 2.99 12.90
N GLN A 42 13.45 2.01 13.70
CA GLN A 42 14.04 1.77 15.02
C GLN A 42 15.52 1.37 14.94
N TYR A 43 15.90 0.55 13.97
CA TYR A 43 17.29 0.09 13.83
C TYR A 43 18.19 1.04 13.05
N THR A 44 17.66 1.74 12.04
CA THR A 44 18.49 2.58 11.15
C THR A 44 18.35 4.07 11.41
N GLY A 45 17.31 4.51 12.11
CA GLY A 45 16.91 5.91 12.21
C GLY A 45 16.27 6.48 10.93
N LEU A 46 16.29 5.74 9.82
CA LEU A 46 15.80 6.19 8.52
C LEU A 46 14.33 5.80 8.29
N HIS A 47 13.61 6.62 7.54
CA HIS A 47 12.25 6.34 7.09
C HIS A 47 12.27 5.47 5.83
N CYS A 48 11.70 4.27 5.87
CA CYS A 48 11.47 3.46 4.68
C CYS A 48 10.26 3.98 3.86
N PRO A 49 10.08 3.51 2.61
CA PRO A 49 8.95 3.91 1.78
C PRO A 49 7.58 3.64 2.42
N GLY A 50 7.50 2.60 3.25
CA GLY A 50 6.27 2.19 3.96
C GLY A 50 6.03 2.92 5.29
N CYS A 51 6.96 3.73 5.80
CA CYS A 51 6.75 4.45 7.05
C CYS A 51 5.49 5.34 6.97
N GLY A 52 4.68 5.30 8.03
CA GLY A 52 3.41 6.04 8.08
C GLY A 52 2.22 5.36 7.41
N ALA A 53 2.37 4.20 6.76
CA ALA A 53 1.29 3.55 6.01
C ALA A 53 0.07 3.17 6.88
N GLN A 54 0.28 2.73 8.13
CA GLN A 54 -0.81 2.41 9.06
C GLN A 54 -1.66 3.64 9.39
N ARG A 55 -1.00 4.76 9.70
CA ARG A 55 -1.65 6.05 9.97
C ARG A 55 -2.34 6.59 8.73
N ALA A 56 -1.69 6.47 7.57
CA ALA A 56 -2.29 6.83 6.30
C ALA A 56 -3.57 6.03 6.01
N LEU A 57 -3.57 4.72 6.28
CA LEU A 57 -4.74 3.86 6.12
C LEU A 57 -5.87 4.27 7.07
N HIS A 58 -5.57 4.47 8.36
CA HIS A 58 -6.56 4.96 9.34
C HIS A 58 -7.19 6.28 8.88
N GLN A 59 -6.37 7.28 8.49
CA GLN A 59 -6.89 8.56 7.99
C GLN A 59 -7.70 8.41 6.70
N LEU A 60 -7.27 7.54 5.78
CA LEU A 60 -7.97 7.29 4.53
C LEU A 60 -9.36 6.66 4.78
N LEU A 61 -9.46 5.73 5.72
CA LEU A 61 -10.72 5.09 6.12
C LEU A 61 -11.71 6.08 6.75
N HIS A 62 -11.22 7.18 7.33
CA HIS A 62 -12.03 8.29 7.85
C HIS A 62 -12.28 9.40 6.80
N GLY A 63 -11.81 9.25 5.56
CA GLY A 63 -11.97 10.25 4.51
C GLY A 63 -10.98 11.43 4.60
N ASN A 64 -10.01 11.39 5.52
CA ASN A 64 -9.00 12.43 5.70
C ASN A 64 -7.85 12.28 4.68
N ILE A 65 -8.15 12.47 3.39
CA ILE A 65 -7.20 12.25 2.28
C ILE A 65 -5.92 13.10 2.43
N ARG A 66 -6.06 14.35 2.88
CA ARG A 66 -4.92 15.26 3.08
C ARG A 66 -3.93 14.71 4.12
N GLU A 67 -4.43 14.28 5.28
CA GLU A 67 -3.58 13.73 6.33
C GLU A 67 -3.02 12.36 5.94
N ALA A 68 -3.82 11.54 5.25
CA ALA A 68 -3.33 10.28 4.69
C ALA A 68 -2.15 10.49 3.72
N PHE A 69 -2.22 11.52 2.88
CA PHE A 69 -1.14 11.91 1.97
C PHE A 69 0.12 12.38 2.70
N ARG A 70 -0.05 13.16 3.79
CA ARG A 70 1.08 13.61 4.63
C ARG A 70 1.76 12.44 5.33
N TYR A 71 1.01 11.44 5.78
CA TYR A 71 1.60 10.24 6.36
C TYR A 71 2.31 9.37 5.31
N ASN A 72 1.69 9.15 4.14
CA ASN A 72 2.34 8.38 3.07
C ASN A 72 1.79 8.71 1.67
N ALA A 73 2.40 9.71 1.02
CA ALA A 73 2.05 10.10 -0.35
C ALA A 73 2.22 8.97 -1.36
N LEU A 74 3.32 8.20 -1.26
CA LEU A 74 3.59 7.07 -2.15
C LEU A 74 2.47 6.03 -2.08
N LEU A 75 2.01 5.67 -0.89
CA LEU A 75 0.92 4.72 -0.70
C LEU A 75 -0.32 5.19 -1.47
N LEU A 76 -0.74 6.44 -1.26
CA LEU A 76 -1.96 6.98 -1.88
C LEU A 76 -1.86 7.01 -3.41
N LEU A 77 -0.70 7.42 -3.95
CA LEU A 77 -0.46 7.44 -5.40
C LEU A 77 -0.47 6.02 -5.99
N MET A 78 -0.08 5.01 -5.22
CA MET A 78 -0.02 3.63 -5.66
C MET A 78 -1.35 2.88 -5.51
N ILE A 79 -2.31 3.39 -4.74
CA ILE A 79 -3.63 2.76 -4.56
C ILE A 79 -4.28 2.44 -5.91
N PRO A 80 -4.49 3.40 -6.85
CA PRO A 80 -5.18 3.10 -8.11
C PRO A 80 -4.51 1.99 -8.92
N TYR A 81 -3.17 1.98 -8.96
CA TYR A 81 -2.40 0.96 -9.67
C TYR A 81 -2.53 -0.42 -9.02
N VAL A 82 -2.38 -0.50 -7.69
CA VAL A 82 -2.48 -1.78 -6.97
C VAL A 82 -3.91 -2.32 -6.99
N SER A 83 -4.92 -1.46 -6.78
CA SER A 83 -6.34 -1.84 -6.81
C SER A 83 -6.76 -2.37 -8.17
N LEU A 84 -6.40 -1.66 -9.25
CA LEU A 84 -6.73 -2.10 -10.60
C LEU A 84 -5.98 -3.39 -10.96
N GLY A 85 -4.70 -3.50 -10.61
CA GLY A 85 -3.92 -4.72 -10.79
C GLY A 85 -4.54 -5.92 -10.08
N PHE A 86 -5.01 -5.74 -8.85
CA PHE A 86 -5.72 -6.77 -8.09
C PHE A 86 -7.02 -7.20 -8.79
N VAL A 87 -7.89 -6.25 -9.15
CA VAL A 87 -9.16 -6.55 -9.85
C VAL A 87 -8.91 -7.29 -11.16
N LEU A 88 -7.93 -6.85 -11.95
CA LEU A 88 -7.58 -7.51 -13.21
C LEU A 88 -7.02 -8.91 -12.98
N SER A 89 -6.18 -9.11 -11.96
CA SER A 89 -5.65 -10.43 -11.60
C SER A 89 -6.75 -11.40 -11.18
N VAL A 90 -7.73 -10.93 -10.40
CA VAL A 90 -8.92 -11.70 -10.03
C VAL A 90 -9.71 -12.06 -11.28
N ARG A 91 -9.98 -11.09 -12.17
CA ARG A 91 -10.69 -11.30 -13.43
C ARG A 91 -9.99 -12.35 -14.31
N THR A 92 -8.69 -12.23 -14.54
CA THR A 92 -7.97 -13.18 -15.40
C THR A 92 -8.00 -14.59 -14.81
N HIS A 93 -7.90 -14.70 -13.49
CA HIS A 93 -8.02 -15.99 -12.80
C HIS A 93 -9.41 -16.65 -12.99
N PHE A 94 -10.50 -15.87 -12.94
CA PHE A 94 -11.87 -16.38 -13.14
C PHE A 94 -12.16 -16.77 -14.58
N HIS A 95 -11.75 -15.96 -15.55
CA HIS A 95 -11.95 -16.25 -16.97
C HIS A 95 -10.96 -17.27 -17.53
N GLY A 96 -10.03 -17.77 -16.69
CA GLY A 96 -8.99 -18.70 -17.12
C GLY A 96 -8.02 -18.07 -18.13
N THR A 97 -7.98 -16.74 -18.21
CA THR A 97 -7.10 -16.04 -19.12
C THR A 97 -5.72 -15.91 -18.49
N GLY A 98 -4.67 -16.16 -19.26
CA GLY A 98 -3.30 -16.05 -18.76
C GLY A 98 -2.94 -14.61 -18.39
N TYR A 99 -1.80 -14.46 -17.70
CA TYR A 99 -1.15 -13.17 -17.43
C TYR A 99 -0.97 -12.33 -18.70
N GLU A 100 -0.90 -12.98 -19.87
CA GLU A 100 -0.82 -12.35 -21.19
C GLU A 100 -1.96 -11.36 -21.48
N THR A 101 -3.14 -11.57 -20.88
CA THR A 101 -4.31 -10.70 -21.04
C THR A 101 -4.29 -9.46 -20.12
N MET A 102 -3.31 -9.35 -19.23
CA MET A 102 -3.14 -8.13 -18.42
C MET A 102 -2.68 -6.96 -19.30
N PRO A 103 -3.10 -5.72 -19.00
CA PRO A 103 -2.64 -4.53 -19.71
C PRO A 103 -1.11 -4.38 -19.66
N GLN A 104 -0.56 -3.70 -20.67
CA GLN A 104 0.88 -3.43 -20.76
C GLN A 104 1.43 -2.74 -19.50
N ALA A 105 0.63 -1.94 -18.80
CA ALA A 105 0.96 -1.30 -17.53
C ALA A 105 1.43 -2.27 -16.42
N TYR A 106 1.00 -3.53 -16.47
CA TYR A 106 1.34 -4.56 -15.47
C TYR A 106 2.34 -5.60 -15.98
N ARG A 107 2.56 -5.66 -17.30
CA ARG A 107 3.41 -6.66 -17.96
C ARG A 107 4.74 -6.11 -18.45
N ASN A 108 4.82 -4.81 -18.70
CA ASN A 108 6.00 -4.21 -19.30
C ASN A 108 7.09 -4.01 -18.23
N PRO A 109 8.26 -4.67 -18.36
CA PRO A 109 9.33 -4.55 -17.37
C PRO A 109 9.82 -3.11 -17.22
N ARG A 110 9.72 -2.28 -18.27
CA ARG A 110 10.10 -0.86 -18.19
C ARG A 110 9.22 -0.07 -17.23
N ILE A 111 7.93 -0.40 -17.14
CA ILE A 111 6.99 0.25 -16.22
C ILE A 111 7.27 -0.20 -14.78
N ILE A 112 7.51 -1.49 -14.58
CA ILE A 112 7.91 -2.02 -13.27
C ILE A 112 9.21 -1.38 -12.79
N ILE A 113 10.23 -1.29 -13.65
CA ILE A 113 11.49 -0.60 -13.35
C ILE A 113 11.23 0.88 -13.05
N GLY A 114 10.39 1.56 -13.82
CA GLY A 114 10.01 2.95 -13.56
C GLY A 114 9.38 3.14 -12.18
N ILE A 115 8.46 2.26 -11.80
CA ILE A 115 7.85 2.23 -10.46
C ILE A 115 8.92 2.03 -9.38
N LEU A 116 9.83 1.07 -9.56
CA LEU A 116 10.91 0.82 -8.61
C LEU A 116 11.82 2.04 -8.46
N ILE A 117 12.14 2.72 -9.56
CA ILE A 117 12.91 3.98 -9.53
C ILE A 117 12.15 5.04 -8.73
N VAL A 118 10.84 5.21 -8.94
CA VAL A 118 10.03 6.16 -8.16
C VAL A 118 10.03 5.82 -6.68
N ILE A 119 9.91 4.54 -6.31
CA ILE A 119 9.98 4.08 -4.91
C ILE A 119 11.35 4.40 -4.31
N CYS A 120 12.44 4.14 -5.03
CA CYS A 120 13.79 4.45 -4.58
C CYS A 120 14.03 5.95 -4.44
N LEU A 121 13.58 6.76 -5.41
CA LEU A 121 13.67 8.22 -5.34
C LEU A 121 12.88 8.78 -4.16
N PHE A 122 11.64 8.28 -3.96
CA PHE A 122 10.84 8.63 -2.80
C PHE A 122 11.53 8.27 -1.48
N TRP A 123 12.16 7.08 -1.42
CA TRP A 123 12.91 6.66 -0.24
C TRP A 123 14.07 7.62 0.07
N ILE A 124 14.86 7.97 -0.94
CA ILE A 124 16.01 8.87 -0.80
C ILE A 124 15.52 10.25 -0.36
N PHE A 125 14.58 10.85 -1.11
CA PHE A 125 14.10 12.20 -0.84
C PHE A 125 13.42 12.32 0.53
N ARG A 126 12.65 11.32 0.95
CA ARG A 126 11.99 11.30 2.26
C ARG A 126 12.95 11.34 3.46
N ASN A 127 14.23 11.04 3.26
CA ASN A 127 15.25 11.09 4.31
C ASN A 127 16.13 12.34 4.26
N ILE A 128 15.83 13.31 3.38
CA ILE A 128 16.58 14.58 3.28
C ILE A 128 15.98 15.60 4.25
N PRO A 129 16.74 16.09 5.26
CA PRO A 129 16.26 17.05 6.25
C PRO A 129 16.36 18.49 5.74
N ALA A 130 15.84 18.75 4.53
CA ALA A 130 15.83 20.07 3.92
C ALA A 130 14.50 20.30 3.20
N GLU A 131 14.02 21.54 3.18
CA GLU A 131 12.88 21.93 2.35
C GLU A 131 13.24 21.77 0.85
N PRO A 132 12.34 21.25 0.00
CA PRO A 132 10.96 20.89 0.26
C PRO A 132 10.79 19.37 0.47
N PHE A 133 11.75 18.64 1.04
CA PHE A 133 11.65 17.19 1.20
C PHE A 133 11.31 16.74 2.62
N SER A 134 11.49 17.62 3.60
CA SER A 134 11.09 17.44 5.00
C SER A 134 9.64 16.98 5.17
N TRP A 135 8.70 17.50 4.36
CA TRP A 135 7.27 17.13 4.43
C TRP A 135 6.99 15.70 3.96
N LEU A 136 7.90 15.08 3.19
CA LEU A 136 7.73 13.69 2.79
C LEU A 136 7.85 12.78 4.00
N ALA A 137 8.66 13.10 5.02
CA ALA A 137 8.79 12.28 6.21
C ALA A 137 7.47 12.28 7.00
N PRO A 138 6.98 11.11 7.46
CA PRO A 138 5.78 11.05 8.27
C PRO A 138 6.01 11.79 9.58
N HIS A 139 5.21 12.82 9.85
CA HIS A 139 5.20 13.51 11.15
C HIS A 139 4.67 12.56 12.21
N ASP A 140 5.27 12.57 13.39
CA ASP A 140 4.81 11.77 14.54
C ASP A 140 3.57 12.38 15.18
#